data_AF-A0A0R1ZAR8-F1
#
_entry.id   AF-A0A0R1ZAR8-F1
#
_cell.length_a   1.000
_cell.length_b   1.000
_cell.length_c   1.000
_cell.angle_alpha   90.00
_cell.angle_beta   90.00
_cell.angle_gamma   90.00
#
_symmetry.space_group_name_H-M   'P 1'
#
loop_
_entity.id
_entity.type
_entity.pdbx_description
1 polymer ?
#
loop_
_entity_poly.entity_id
_entity_poly.type
_entity_poly.pdbx_seq_one_letter_code
_entity_poly.pdbx_strand_id
1 'polypeptide(L)'
;MVNTHQDPGMLTHMAEKKGKYVREYTPCDTNTLLAVGDKAFTERNVINLIVTSKHPRFQWFTADEAHELVMNGLKYVDWASTDQNAEPDVVIASAGTEPTTEAMAAVSILHETFPELKIRTINVVDILRLRSPEIDSRGLSDEEFDSFFTKDKPVIFAFHGFEDLLQSMFFNRHNHNLHPHGYREEGDITTPFDMRVLNHLDRFHLAKDAIMQVPGYKEKAAPFVQKMDDMINKHNQYIRDNGKDMLEVTEWRWKDVNPK
;
A
#
# COMPACT_ATOMS: atom_id res chain seq x y z
N MET A 1 10.30 11.31 -18.74
CA MET A 1 9.42 11.10 -19.92
C MET A 1 8.30 10.25 -19.42
N VAL A 2 7.05 10.53 -19.77
CA VAL A 2 5.89 9.71 -19.37
C VAL A 2 5.61 8.70 -20.47
N ASN A 3 5.57 7.41 -20.14
CA ASN A 3 5.23 6.36 -21.10
C ASN A 3 3.71 6.37 -21.39
N THR A 4 3.33 6.25 -22.66
CA THR A 4 1.93 6.31 -23.15
C THR A 4 1.00 5.22 -22.62
N HIS A 5 1.52 4.21 -21.92
CA HIS A 5 0.74 3.08 -21.38
C HIS A 5 0.58 3.13 -19.85
N GLN A 6 0.93 4.25 -19.22
CA GLN A 6 0.94 4.40 -17.77
C GLN A 6 -0.03 5.49 -17.34
N ASP A 7 -1.28 5.11 -17.06
CA ASP A 7 -2.30 6.00 -16.51
C ASP A 7 -3.27 5.17 -15.65
N PRO A 8 -3.12 5.18 -14.32
CA PRO A 8 -4.04 4.51 -13.40
C PRO A 8 -5.25 5.39 -13.00
N GLY A 9 -5.50 6.49 -13.71
CA GLY A 9 -6.51 7.51 -13.39
C GLY A 9 -7.97 7.07 -13.51
N MET A 10 -8.22 5.87 -14.04
CA MET A 10 -9.56 5.28 -14.05
C MET A 10 -10.14 5.16 -12.63
N LEU A 11 -9.30 4.90 -11.62
CA LEU A 11 -9.70 4.89 -10.22
C LEU A 11 -10.30 6.26 -9.82
N THR A 12 -9.56 7.35 -10.02
CA THR A 12 -10.06 8.70 -9.70
C THR A 12 -11.32 9.04 -10.48
N HIS A 13 -11.35 8.75 -11.79
CA HIS A 13 -12.51 9.05 -12.63
C HIS A 13 -13.79 8.35 -12.17
N MET A 14 -13.69 7.06 -11.82
CA MET A 14 -14.84 6.26 -11.37
C MET A 14 -15.26 6.66 -9.96
N ALA A 15 -14.32 7.02 -9.10
CA ALA A 15 -14.58 7.44 -7.73
C ALA A 15 -15.44 8.71 -7.69
N GLU A 16 -15.37 9.62 -8.66
CA GLU A 16 -16.22 10.82 -8.71
C GLU A 16 -17.72 10.52 -8.92
N LYS A 17 -18.07 9.31 -9.36
CA LYS A 17 -19.46 8.93 -9.58
C LYS A 17 -20.14 8.57 -8.25
N LYS A 18 -21.47 8.45 -8.25
CA LYS A 18 -22.21 8.10 -7.02
C LYS A 18 -21.76 6.74 -6.48
N GLY A 19 -21.21 6.71 -5.27
CA GLY A 19 -20.64 5.50 -4.65
C GLY A 19 -21.57 4.28 -4.60
N LYS A 20 -22.89 4.49 -4.54
CA LYS A 20 -23.87 3.40 -4.65
C LYS A 20 -23.77 2.57 -5.93
N TYR A 21 -23.20 3.11 -7.02
CA TYR A 21 -23.10 2.48 -8.33
C TYR A 21 -21.68 2.04 -8.73
N VAL A 22 -20.66 2.30 -7.91
CA VAL A 22 -19.26 2.01 -8.26
C VAL A 22 -18.60 1.17 -7.18
N ARG A 23 -17.80 0.20 -7.61
CA ARG A 23 -16.86 -0.56 -6.77
C ARG A 23 -15.48 -0.49 -7.40
N GLU A 24 -14.47 -0.29 -6.59
CA GLU A 24 -13.08 -0.23 -7.01
C GLU A 24 -12.27 -1.17 -6.14
N TYR A 25 -11.95 -2.34 -6.71
CA TYR A 25 -11.24 -3.40 -6.04
C TYR A 25 -9.80 -3.48 -6.52
N THR A 26 -8.85 -3.55 -5.60
CA THR A 26 -7.40 -3.61 -5.85
C THR A 26 -6.76 -4.86 -5.23
N PRO A 27 -7.22 -6.08 -5.60
CA PRO A 27 -6.69 -7.32 -5.04
C PRO A 27 -5.17 -7.42 -5.20
N CYS A 28 -4.48 -7.81 -4.12
CA CYS A 28 -3.01 -7.89 -4.13
C CYS A 28 -2.47 -9.29 -4.48
N ASP A 29 -3.33 -10.30 -4.61
CA ASP A 29 -2.96 -11.67 -5.00
C ASP A 29 -4.15 -12.44 -5.62
N THR A 30 -3.91 -13.71 -5.96
CA THR A 30 -4.91 -14.57 -6.64
C THR A 30 -6.10 -14.89 -5.74
N ASN A 31 -5.88 -15.22 -4.47
CA ASN A 31 -6.99 -15.57 -3.57
C ASN A 31 -7.92 -14.38 -3.35
N THR A 32 -7.35 -13.19 -3.17
CA THR A 32 -8.10 -11.93 -3.06
C THR A 32 -8.83 -11.62 -4.36
N LEU A 33 -8.19 -11.82 -5.53
CA LEU A 33 -8.85 -11.65 -6.83
C LEU A 33 -10.04 -12.58 -7.01
N LEU A 34 -9.92 -13.87 -6.62
CA LEU A 34 -11.02 -14.82 -6.71
C LEU A 34 -12.18 -14.44 -5.78
N ALA A 35 -11.89 -14.02 -4.55
CA ALA A 35 -12.89 -13.53 -3.61
C ALA A 35 -13.59 -12.25 -4.12
N VAL A 36 -12.84 -11.31 -4.71
CA VAL A 36 -13.42 -10.14 -5.40
C VAL A 36 -14.31 -10.59 -6.55
N GLY A 37 -13.89 -11.58 -7.34
CA GLY A 37 -14.67 -12.11 -8.45
C GLY A 37 -16.03 -12.66 -8.02
N ASP A 38 -16.05 -13.47 -6.96
CA ASP A 38 -17.29 -14.02 -6.37
C ASP A 38 -18.27 -12.89 -5.97
N LYS A 39 -17.76 -11.88 -5.24
CA LYS A 39 -18.55 -10.70 -4.87
C LYS A 39 -19.02 -9.91 -6.10
N ALA A 40 -18.13 -9.61 -7.03
CA ALA A 40 -18.44 -8.80 -8.21
C ALA A 40 -19.50 -9.43 -9.12
N PHE A 41 -19.56 -10.77 -9.23
CA PHE A 41 -20.56 -11.46 -10.04
C PHE A 41 -21.94 -11.56 -9.37
N THR A 42 -22.02 -11.39 -8.04
CA THR A 42 -23.29 -11.42 -7.29
C THR A 42 -23.88 -10.03 -7.09
N GLU A 43 -23.08 -8.97 -7.16
CA GLU A 43 -23.56 -7.59 -7.11
C GLU A 43 -24.48 -7.24 -8.31
N ARG A 44 -25.34 -6.24 -8.11
CA ARG A 44 -26.35 -5.80 -9.10
C ARG A 44 -26.35 -4.30 -9.21
N ASN A 45 -26.57 -3.79 -10.42
CA ASN A 45 -26.68 -2.36 -10.70
C ASN A 45 -25.45 -1.55 -10.29
N VAL A 46 -24.25 -2.14 -10.36
CA VAL A 46 -22.98 -1.49 -10.08
C VAL A 46 -22.01 -1.69 -11.24
N ILE A 47 -21.02 -0.81 -11.33
CA ILE A 47 -19.83 -0.97 -12.15
C ILE A 47 -18.71 -1.45 -11.22
N ASN A 48 -18.17 -2.63 -11.51
CA ASN A 48 -17.03 -3.19 -10.80
C ASN A 48 -15.74 -2.92 -11.59
N LEU A 49 -14.91 -2.01 -11.09
CA LEU A 49 -13.54 -1.82 -11.55
C LEU A 49 -12.61 -2.69 -10.72
N ILE A 50 -11.93 -3.63 -11.37
CA ILE A 50 -10.99 -4.55 -10.70
C ILE A 50 -9.60 -4.32 -11.30
N VAL A 51 -8.68 -3.82 -10.48
CA VAL A 51 -7.28 -3.63 -10.84
C VAL A 51 -6.48 -4.84 -10.37
N THR A 52 -5.90 -5.59 -11.29
CA THR A 52 -5.17 -6.83 -10.97
C THR A 52 -3.88 -6.96 -11.76
N SER A 53 -2.91 -7.65 -11.18
CA SER A 53 -1.70 -8.05 -11.87
C SER A 53 -1.94 -9.26 -12.79
N LYS A 54 -1.13 -9.36 -13.83
CA LYS A 54 -1.01 -10.53 -14.73
C LYS A 54 0.34 -11.23 -14.61
N HIS A 55 1.29 -10.61 -13.92
CA HIS A 55 2.64 -11.12 -13.82
C HIS A 55 2.78 -12.06 -12.62
N PRO A 56 3.78 -12.96 -12.60
CA PRO A 56 4.11 -13.72 -11.41
C PRO A 56 4.43 -12.77 -10.24
N ARG A 57 3.70 -12.92 -9.13
CA ARG A 57 3.79 -12.10 -7.93
C ARG A 57 3.59 -12.96 -6.68
N PHE A 58 3.97 -12.41 -5.54
CA PHE A 58 3.71 -13.04 -4.23
C PHE A 58 2.21 -13.31 -4.05
N GLN A 59 1.93 -14.39 -3.33
CA GLN A 59 0.60 -14.70 -2.82
C GLN A 59 0.66 -14.48 -1.31
N TRP A 60 -0.23 -13.65 -0.79
CA TRP A 60 -0.13 -13.09 0.56
C TRP A 60 -1.14 -13.72 1.51
N PHE A 61 -2.38 -13.88 1.04
CA PHE A 61 -3.50 -14.26 1.87
C PHE A 61 -3.95 -15.68 1.54
N THR A 62 -4.28 -16.42 2.58
CA THR A 62 -5.06 -17.66 2.44
C THR A 62 -6.46 -17.35 1.89
N ALA A 63 -7.18 -18.38 1.44
CA ALA A 63 -8.54 -18.20 0.91
C ALA A 63 -9.49 -17.59 1.95
N ASP A 64 -9.37 -18.00 3.22
CA ASP A 64 -10.20 -17.50 4.33
C ASP A 64 -9.89 -16.02 4.63
N GLU A 65 -8.61 -15.66 4.71
CA GLU A 65 -8.19 -14.27 4.89
C GLU A 65 -8.62 -13.37 3.74
N ALA A 66 -8.52 -13.86 2.50
CA ALA A 66 -8.97 -13.15 1.32
C ALA A 66 -10.48 -12.91 1.33
N HIS A 67 -11.27 -13.89 1.76
CA HIS A 67 -12.70 -13.74 1.91
C HIS A 67 -13.05 -12.65 2.94
N GLU A 68 -12.46 -12.70 4.14
CA GLU A 68 -12.64 -11.68 5.17
C GLU A 68 -12.25 -10.28 4.67
N LEU A 69 -11.07 -10.18 4.05
CA LEU A 69 -10.54 -8.94 3.48
C LEU A 69 -11.51 -8.31 2.48
N VAL A 70 -12.07 -9.10 1.55
CA VAL A 70 -12.99 -8.61 0.51
C VAL A 70 -14.37 -8.24 1.08
N MET A 71 -14.84 -8.98 2.08
CA MET A 71 -16.12 -8.69 2.73
C MET A 71 -16.07 -7.36 3.49
N ASN A 72 -14.98 -7.12 4.23
CA ASN A 72 -14.76 -5.88 4.98
C ASN A 72 -14.27 -4.72 4.10
N GLY A 73 -13.61 -5.05 2.98
CA GLY A 73 -12.97 -4.14 2.03
C GLY A 73 -11.54 -3.77 2.42
N LEU A 74 -11.13 -4.02 3.64
CA LEU A 74 -9.79 -3.85 4.19
C LEU A 74 -9.61 -4.75 5.41
N LYS A 75 -8.35 -5.02 5.79
CA LYS A 75 -8.04 -5.74 7.04
C LYS A 75 -6.76 -5.24 7.69
N TYR A 76 -6.69 -5.38 9.01
CA TYR A 76 -5.45 -5.46 9.74
C TYR A 76 -4.76 -6.79 9.43
N VAL A 77 -3.45 -6.74 9.13
CA VAL A 77 -2.65 -7.90 8.76
C VAL A 77 -1.76 -8.27 9.94
N ASP A 78 -2.21 -9.23 10.74
CA ASP A 78 -1.61 -9.59 12.03
C ASP A 78 -0.19 -10.13 11.93
N TRP A 79 0.07 -11.00 10.95
CA TRP A 79 1.41 -11.57 10.69
C TRP A 79 2.41 -10.54 10.12
N ALA A 80 1.93 -9.38 9.65
CA ALA A 80 2.79 -8.28 9.19
C ALA A 80 2.89 -7.13 10.21
N SER A 81 2.14 -7.19 11.31
CA SER A 81 2.05 -6.11 12.29
C SER A 81 2.82 -6.46 13.56
N THR A 82 3.56 -5.49 14.11
CA THR A 82 4.36 -5.62 15.33
C THR A 82 3.78 -4.83 16.51
N ASP A 83 2.68 -4.09 16.30
CA ASP A 83 2.05 -3.27 17.34
C ASP A 83 1.31 -4.09 18.43
N GLN A 84 1.08 -5.39 18.21
CA GLN A 84 0.34 -6.28 19.11
C GLN A 84 -1.06 -5.77 19.48
N ASN A 85 -1.73 -5.10 18.54
CA ASN A 85 -3.00 -4.37 18.77
C ASN A 85 -2.91 -3.22 19.78
N ALA A 86 -1.72 -2.81 20.21
CA ALA A 86 -1.52 -1.57 20.94
C ALA A 86 -1.55 -0.37 19.98
N GLU A 87 -1.39 0.84 20.51
CA GLU A 87 -1.19 2.02 19.70
C GLU A 87 0.14 1.88 18.91
N PRO A 88 0.12 1.99 17.57
CA PRO A 88 1.32 1.87 16.75
C PRO A 88 2.13 3.18 16.76
N ASP A 89 3.40 3.06 16.39
CA ASP A 89 4.25 4.22 16.09
C ASP A 89 4.02 4.71 14.65
N VAL A 90 3.71 3.78 13.74
CA VAL A 90 3.44 4.03 12.32
C VAL A 90 2.45 3.02 11.76
N VAL A 91 1.59 3.47 10.85
CA VAL A 91 0.74 2.60 10.02
C VAL A 91 1.35 2.48 8.63
N ILE A 92 1.56 1.25 8.17
CA ILE A 92 1.93 0.93 6.78
C ILE A 92 0.70 0.35 6.09
N ALA A 93 0.13 1.12 5.17
CA ALA A 93 -1.06 0.72 4.42
C ALA A 93 -0.74 0.48 2.95
N SER A 94 -1.48 -0.43 2.31
CA SER A 94 -1.31 -0.69 0.89
C SER A 94 -2.60 -1.07 0.16
N ALA A 95 -2.75 -0.61 -1.08
CA ALA A 95 -3.80 -1.04 -2.01
C ALA A 95 -3.23 -1.33 -3.40
N GLY A 96 -3.42 -2.56 -3.90
CA GLY A 96 -2.89 -3.05 -5.17
C GLY A 96 -1.69 -4.01 -5.03
N THR A 97 -1.40 -4.78 -6.09
CA THR A 97 -0.41 -5.86 -6.08
C THR A 97 1.03 -5.38 -5.83
N GLU A 98 1.53 -4.46 -6.67
CA GLU A 98 2.87 -3.88 -6.52
C GLU A 98 3.03 -3.07 -5.22
N PRO A 99 2.09 -2.16 -4.87
CA PRO A 99 2.13 -1.45 -3.59
C PRO A 99 2.19 -2.36 -2.37
N THR A 100 1.40 -3.45 -2.35
CA THR A 100 1.42 -4.40 -1.23
C THR A 100 2.79 -5.07 -1.11
N THR A 101 3.40 -5.46 -2.23
CA THR A 101 4.73 -6.10 -2.20
C THR A 101 5.79 -5.16 -1.61
N GLU A 102 5.79 -3.89 -2.01
CA GLU A 102 6.77 -2.91 -1.51
C GLU A 102 6.49 -2.50 -0.07
N ALA A 103 5.22 -2.39 0.33
CA ALA A 103 4.83 -2.16 1.72
C ALA A 103 5.32 -3.31 2.64
N MET A 104 5.11 -4.57 2.25
CA MET A 104 5.60 -5.72 3.02
C MET A 104 7.12 -5.73 3.09
N ALA A 105 7.82 -5.44 1.99
CA ALA A 105 9.28 -5.35 2.02
C ALA A 105 9.80 -4.19 2.89
N ALA A 106 9.10 -3.05 2.92
CA ALA A 106 9.40 -1.94 3.81
C ALA A 106 9.22 -2.35 5.29
N VAL A 107 8.13 -3.06 5.62
CA VAL A 107 7.92 -3.63 6.96
C VAL A 107 9.08 -4.53 7.36
N SER A 108 9.55 -5.43 6.48
CA SER A 108 10.72 -6.27 6.77
C SER A 108 11.98 -5.45 7.06
N ILE A 109 12.27 -4.42 6.25
CA ILE A 109 13.44 -3.55 6.43
C ILE A 109 13.36 -2.80 7.78
N LEU A 110 12.19 -2.26 8.10
CA LEU A 110 11.93 -1.53 9.33
C LEU A 110 12.07 -2.43 10.55
N HIS A 111 11.45 -3.61 10.54
CA HIS A 111 11.50 -4.55 11.65
C HIS A 111 12.92 -5.10 11.87
N GLU A 112 13.67 -5.41 10.81
CA GLU A 112 15.06 -5.86 10.93
C GLU A 112 15.98 -4.77 11.52
N THR A 113 15.68 -3.50 11.27
CA THR A 113 16.52 -2.38 11.72
C THR A 113 16.10 -1.83 13.09
N PHE A 114 14.80 -1.77 13.35
CA PHE A 114 14.19 -1.22 14.57
C PHE A 114 13.15 -2.22 15.12
N PRO A 115 13.60 -3.33 15.75
CA PRO A 115 12.70 -4.38 16.23
C PRO A 115 11.67 -3.90 17.26
N GLU A 116 11.95 -2.78 17.93
CA GLU A 116 11.06 -2.16 18.92
C GLU A 116 9.96 -1.28 18.30
N LEU A 117 10.05 -0.94 17.00
CA LEU A 117 9.07 -0.11 16.32
C LEU A 117 7.74 -0.85 16.20
N LYS A 118 6.66 -0.23 16.68
CA LYS A 118 5.30 -0.77 16.56
C LYS A 118 4.70 -0.38 15.22
N ILE A 119 4.63 -1.35 14.33
CA ILE A 119 4.13 -1.20 12.97
C ILE A 119 2.74 -1.83 12.91
N ARG A 120 1.76 -1.06 12.43
CA ARG A 120 0.45 -1.58 12.06
C ARG A 120 0.38 -1.72 10.55
N THR A 121 0.08 -2.91 10.05
CA THR A 121 -0.05 -3.15 8.61
C THR A 121 -1.51 -3.32 8.21
N ILE A 122 -1.98 -2.49 7.29
CA ILE A 122 -3.35 -2.52 6.77
C ILE A 122 -3.33 -2.81 5.27
N ASN A 123 -4.06 -3.83 4.83
CA ASN A 123 -4.30 -4.06 3.41
C ASN A 123 -5.71 -3.57 3.04
N VAL A 124 -5.81 -2.79 1.97
CA VAL A 124 -7.08 -2.24 1.48
C VAL A 124 -7.35 -2.80 0.09
N VAL A 125 -8.54 -3.38 -0.09
CA VAL A 125 -9.00 -3.95 -1.36
C VAL A 125 -10.08 -3.09 -1.99
N ASP A 126 -11.15 -2.75 -1.26
CA ASP A 126 -12.18 -1.81 -1.72
C ASP A 126 -11.79 -0.38 -1.30
N ILE A 127 -11.18 0.36 -2.21
CA ILE A 127 -10.63 1.69 -1.89
C ILE A 127 -11.72 2.69 -1.48
N LEU A 128 -12.94 2.52 -2.00
CA LEU A 128 -14.05 3.42 -1.72
C LEU A 128 -14.60 3.26 -0.29
N ARG A 129 -14.27 2.17 0.41
CA ARG A 129 -14.58 2.01 1.84
C ARG A 129 -13.90 3.06 2.72
N LEU A 130 -12.80 3.64 2.27
CA LEU A 130 -12.08 4.68 3.03
C LEU A 130 -12.83 6.02 3.09
N ARG A 131 -13.85 6.24 2.25
CA ARG A 131 -14.65 7.46 2.27
C ARG A 131 -15.49 7.60 3.52
N SER A 132 -15.72 8.85 3.95
CA SER A 132 -16.68 9.14 5.02
C SER A 132 -18.09 8.66 4.63
N PRO A 133 -18.91 8.17 5.59
CA PRO A 133 -20.30 7.78 5.36
C PRO A 133 -21.18 8.92 4.84
N GLU A 134 -20.76 10.18 5.05
CA GLU A 134 -21.43 11.36 4.52
C GLU A 134 -21.34 11.46 2.99
N ILE A 135 -20.27 10.90 2.39
CA ILE A 135 -20.03 10.90 0.94
C ILE A 135 -20.49 9.60 0.29
N ASP A 136 -20.19 8.46 0.92
CA ASP A 136 -20.61 7.14 0.49
C ASP A 136 -21.13 6.37 1.70
N SER A 137 -22.41 6.01 1.71
CA SER A 137 -23.03 5.28 2.83
C SER A 137 -22.40 3.91 3.13
N ARG A 138 -21.58 3.39 2.22
CA ARG A 138 -20.79 2.16 2.44
C ARG A 138 -19.44 2.44 3.09
N GLY A 139 -19.04 3.70 3.21
CA GLY A 139 -17.79 4.12 3.82
C GLY A 139 -17.67 3.69 5.28
N LEU A 140 -16.45 3.58 5.78
CA LEU A 140 -16.17 3.34 7.20
C LEU A 140 -16.64 4.52 8.03
N SER A 141 -17.29 4.25 9.16
CA SER A 141 -17.46 5.28 10.21
C SER A 141 -16.10 5.82 10.66
N ASP A 142 -16.07 7.00 11.28
CA ASP A 142 -14.81 7.57 11.76
C ASP A 142 -14.17 6.70 12.86
N GLU A 143 -14.97 6.05 13.70
CA GLU A 143 -14.46 5.11 14.71
C GLU A 143 -13.81 3.88 14.07
N GLU A 144 -14.44 3.28 13.06
CA GLU A 144 -13.84 2.17 12.32
C GLU A 144 -12.57 2.62 11.59
N PHE A 145 -12.58 3.79 10.93
CA PHE A 145 -11.42 4.33 10.25
C PHE A 145 -10.25 4.56 11.22
N ASP A 146 -10.51 5.20 12.36
CA ASP A 146 -9.51 5.45 13.40
C ASP A 146 -8.97 4.15 14.00
N SER A 147 -9.78 3.08 14.07
CA SER A 147 -9.30 1.78 14.53
C SER A 147 -8.23 1.17 13.61
N PHE A 148 -8.24 1.49 12.32
CA PHE A 148 -7.22 1.05 11.36
C PHE A 148 -6.07 2.04 11.23
N PHE A 149 -6.39 3.33 11.08
CA PHE A 149 -5.43 4.37 10.68
C PHE A 149 -5.01 5.28 11.83
N THR A 150 -5.52 5.05 13.05
CA THR A 150 -5.33 5.92 14.23
C THR A 150 -5.91 7.32 14.02
N LYS A 151 -5.76 8.20 15.02
CA LYS A 151 -6.22 9.60 14.94
C LYS A 151 -5.10 10.58 14.57
N ASP A 152 -3.84 10.18 14.72
CA ASP A 152 -2.70 11.09 14.69
C ASP A 152 -1.38 10.47 14.20
N LYS A 153 -1.25 9.13 14.20
CA LYS A 153 0.02 8.47 13.83
C LYS A 153 0.28 8.57 12.33
N PRO A 154 1.56 8.64 11.91
CA PRO A 154 1.90 8.65 10.49
C PRO A 154 1.32 7.43 9.77
N VAL A 155 0.72 7.67 8.60
CA VAL A 155 0.22 6.62 7.70
C VAL A 155 1.02 6.68 6.41
N ILE A 156 1.94 5.73 6.23
CA ILE A 156 2.63 5.54 4.96
C ILE A 156 1.74 4.66 4.09
N PHE A 157 1.19 5.22 3.02
CA PHE A 157 0.19 4.55 2.19
C PHE A 157 0.73 4.30 0.78
N ALA A 158 1.09 3.06 0.49
CA ALA A 158 1.48 2.62 -0.85
C ALA A 158 0.24 2.36 -1.71
N PHE A 159 0.12 3.03 -2.86
CA PHE A 159 -1.09 3.00 -3.67
C PHE A 159 -0.82 2.77 -5.16
N HIS A 160 -1.75 2.08 -5.83
CA HIS A 160 -1.67 1.82 -7.26
C HIS A 160 -1.98 3.07 -8.10
N GLY A 161 -2.95 3.88 -7.66
CA GLY A 161 -3.42 5.06 -8.38
C GLY A 161 -2.66 6.34 -8.05
N PHE A 162 -3.23 7.46 -8.48
CA PHE A 162 -2.74 8.79 -8.11
C PHE A 162 -3.02 9.10 -6.64
N GLU A 163 -2.12 9.88 -6.03
CA GLU A 163 -2.14 10.21 -4.61
C GLU A 163 -3.31 11.11 -4.20
N ASP A 164 -3.82 11.93 -5.12
CA ASP A 164 -4.93 12.86 -4.90
C ASP A 164 -6.22 12.16 -4.45
N LEU A 165 -6.48 10.96 -4.99
CA LEU A 165 -7.62 10.14 -4.58
C LEU A 165 -7.54 9.78 -3.09
N LEU A 166 -6.38 9.31 -2.62
CA LEU A 166 -6.16 9.00 -1.21
C LEU A 166 -6.24 10.26 -0.33
N GLN A 167 -5.60 11.34 -0.74
CA GLN A 167 -5.63 12.62 -0.02
C GLN A 167 -7.06 13.11 0.17
N SER A 168 -7.90 13.00 -0.86
CA SER A 168 -9.31 13.38 -0.79
C SER A 168 -10.12 12.54 0.22
N MET A 169 -9.77 11.26 0.39
CA MET A 169 -10.44 10.35 1.33
C MET A 169 -10.04 10.63 2.78
N PHE A 170 -8.79 11.00 3.02
CA PHE A 170 -8.29 11.34 4.36
C PHE A 170 -8.68 12.75 4.81
N PHE A 171 -9.01 13.65 3.88
CA PHE A 171 -9.32 15.06 4.18
C PHE A 171 -10.42 15.26 5.24
N ASN A 172 -11.44 14.39 5.26
CA ASN A 172 -12.56 14.48 6.22
C ASN A 172 -12.38 13.56 7.44
N ARG A 173 -11.23 12.90 7.59
CA ARG A 173 -10.96 11.95 8.69
C ARG A 173 -10.22 12.66 9.83
N HIS A 174 -10.16 12.07 11.01
CA HIS A 174 -9.40 12.68 12.12
C HIS A 174 -7.90 12.72 11.84
N ASN A 175 -7.36 11.65 11.25
CA ASN A 175 -5.94 11.55 10.97
C ASN A 175 -5.57 12.22 9.64
N HIS A 176 -4.87 13.34 9.72
CA HIS A 176 -4.35 14.07 8.58
C HIS A 176 -2.86 13.78 8.30
N ASN A 177 -2.25 12.84 9.04
CA ASN A 177 -0.83 12.49 8.94
C ASN A 177 -0.59 11.43 7.84
N LEU A 178 -1.14 11.68 6.66
CA LEU A 178 -1.03 10.80 5.50
C LEU A 178 0.24 11.12 4.69
N HIS A 179 1.00 10.08 4.37
CA HIS A 179 2.12 10.12 3.44
C HIS A 179 1.85 9.12 2.31
N PRO A 180 1.17 9.56 1.23
CA PRO A 180 0.84 8.69 0.14
C PRO A 180 2.08 8.48 -0.77
N HIS A 181 2.22 7.25 -1.25
CA HIS A 181 3.17 6.88 -2.29
C HIS A 181 2.36 6.21 -3.39
N GLY A 182 1.95 6.99 -4.38
CA GLY A 182 1.16 6.54 -5.52
C GLY A 182 1.95 6.61 -6.82
N TYR A 183 1.23 6.55 -7.94
CA TYR A 183 1.80 6.92 -9.22
C TYR A 183 1.94 8.45 -9.31
N ARG A 184 3.09 8.92 -9.79
CA ARG A 184 3.52 10.33 -9.83
C ARG A 184 3.85 10.80 -11.24
N GLU A 185 3.26 10.16 -12.26
CA GLU A 185 3.55 10.46 -13.68
C GLU A 185 5.03 10.27 -14.05
N GLU A 186 5.75 9.37 -13.38
CA GLU A 186 7.13 9.06 -13.73
C GLU A 186 7.26 7.61 -14.20
N GLY A 187 7.84 7.43 -15.38
CA GLY A 187 8.03 6.08 -15.92
C GLY A 187 8.38 6.02 -17.40
N ASP A 188 9.27 5.08 -17.72
CA ASP A 188 9.74 4.84 -19.08
C ASP A 188 9.94 3.33 -19.31
N ILE A 189 10.52 2.94 -20.44
CA ILE A 189 11.00 1.58 -20.64
C ILE A 189 12.19 1.33 -19.71
N THR A 190 11.94 0.62 -18.61
CA THR A 190 12.93 0.27 -17.59
C THR A 190 12.59 -1.08 -16.94
N THR A 191 13.34 -1.48 -15.92
CA THR A 191 13.10 -2.71 -15.18
C THR A 191 11.86 -2.62 -14.28
N PRO A 192 11.20 -3.75 -13.94
CA PRO A 192 9.97 -3.73 -13.15
C PRO A 192 10.06 -3.04 -11.79
N PHE A 193 11.17 -3.15 -11.07
CA PHE A 193 11.35 -2.46 -9.80
C PHE A 193 11.67 -0.97 -9.99
N ASP A 194 12.42 -0.61 -11.03
CA ASP A 194 12.73 0.80 -11.32
C ASP A 194 11.49 1.64 -11.57
N MET A 195 10.46 1.05 -12.21
CA MET A 195 9.14 1.70 -12.33
C MET A 195 8.53 2.12 -10.98
N ARG A 196 8.82 1.39 -9.90
CA ARG A 196 8.38 1.74 -8.54
C ARG A 196 9.29 2.80 -7.94
N VAL A 197 10.60 2.70 -8.18
CA VAL A 197 11.61 3.67 -7.71
C VAL A 197 11.36 5.05 -8.28
N LEU A 198 11.04 5.17 -9.58
CA LEU A 198 10.73 6.44 -10.24
C LEU A 198 9.55 7.18 -9.60
N ASN A 199 8.58 6.45 -9.05
CA ASN A 199 7.41 7.00 -8.36
C ASN A 199 7.60 7.08 -6.84
N HIS A 200 8.78 6.72 -6.34
CA HIS A 200 9.09 6.59 -4.91
C HIS A 200 8.16 5.60 -4.18
N LEU A 201 7.58 4.64 -4.92
CA LEU A 201 6.70 3.59 -4.39
C LEU A 201 7.49 2.39 -3.85
N ASP A 202 8.79 2.31 -4.11
CA ASP A 202 9.61 1.19 -3.69
C ASP A 202 9.85 1.14 -2.17
N ARG A 203 10.17 -0.06 -1.70
CA ARG A 203 10.44 -0.37 -0.30
C ARG A 203 11.45 0.55 0.40
N PHE A 204 12.44 1.11 -0.30
CA PHE A 204 13.47 1.92 0.33
C PHE A 204 12.95 3.33 0.62
N HIS A 205 12.22 3.93 -0.33
CA HIS A 205 11.52 5.19 -0.08
C HIS A 205 10.44 5.03 1.00
N LEU A 206 9.63 3.96 0.94
CA LEU A 206 8.59 3.70 1.95
C LEU A 206 9.18 3.56 3.36
N ALA A 207 10.25 2.78 3.52
CA ALA A 207 10.89 2.58 4.82
C ALA A 207 11.56 3.87 5.32
N LYS A 208 12.22 4.61 4.43
CA LYS A 208 12.81 5.93 4.74
C LYS A 208 11.75 6.90 5.26
N ASP A 209 10.65 7.05 4.53
CA ASP A 209 9.59 7.99 4.91
C ASP A 209 8.93 7.58 6.22
N ALA A 210 8.67 6.29 6.46
CA ALA A 210 8.16 5.81 7.75
C ALA A 210 8.97 6.36 8.94
N ILE A 211 10.30 6.16 8.94
CA ILE A 211 11.16 6.56 10.06
C ILE A 211 11.29 8.09 10.18
N MET A 212 11.23 8.81 9.06
CA MET A 212 11.29 10.27 9.10
C MET A 212 10.06 10.90 9.77
N GLN A 213 8.91 10.22 9.73
CA GLN A 213 7.65 10.71 10.29
C GLN A 213 7.39 10.27 11.73
N VAL A 214 8.01 9.18 12.20
CA VAL A 214 7.84 8.70 13.58
C VAL A 214 8.51 9.68 14.57
N PRO A 215 7.75 10.27 15.53
CA PRO A 215 8.32 11.11 16.57
C PRO A 215 9.39 10.38 17.40
N GLY A 216 10.49 11.05 17.72
CA GLY A 216 11.59 10.46 18.50
C GLY A 216 12.60 9.65 17.69
N TYR A 217 12.33 9.33 16.42
CA TYR A 217 13.27 8.63 15.54
C TYR A 217 14.14 9.56 14.68
N LYS A 218 13.84 10.86 14.59
CA LYS A 218 14.56 11.84 13.75
C LYS A 218 16.08 11.85 13.94
N GLU A 219 16.58 11.72 15.18
CA GLU A 219 18.03 11.71 15.45
C GLU A 219 18.69 10.34 15.16
N LYS A 220 17.94 9.25 15.32
CA LYS A 220 18.37 7.89 14.96
C LYS A 220 18.21 7.59 13.47
N ALA A 221 17.45 8.42 12.75
CA ALA A 221 17.09 8.22 11.35
C ALA A 221 18.28 8.43 10.42
N ALA A 222 19.21 9.34 10.72
CA ALA A 222 20.20 9.78 9.73
C ALA A 222 21.04 8.63 9.10
N PRO A 223 21.61 7.68 9.86
CA PRO A 223 22.32 6.55 9.27
C PRO A 223 21.41 5.61 8.46
N PHE A 224 20.17 5.42 8.90
CA PHE A 224 19.19 4.58 8.22
C PHE A 224 18.72 5.20 6.91
N VAL A 225 18.40 6.50 6.93
CA VAL A 225 18.03 7.29 5.75
C VAL A 225 19.16 7.24 4.72
N GLN A 226 20.41 7.46 5.15
CA GLN A 226 21.56 7.35 4.25
C GLN A 226 21.67 5.94 3.64
N LYS A 227 21.47 4.89 4.44
CA LYS A 227 21.47 3.50 3.92
C LYS A 227 20.38 3.27 2.87
N MET A 228 19.19 3.83 3.04
CA MET A 228 18.12 3.72 2.03
C MET A 228 18.48 4.48 0.75
N ASP A 229 19.04 5.68 0.88
CA ASP A 229 19.53 6.46 -0.26
C ASP A 229 20.67 5.73 -1.00
N ASP A 230 21.58 5.08 -0.27
CA ASP A 230 22.64 4.26 -0.85
C ASP A 230 22.08 3.04 -1.61
N MET A 231 21.01 2.42 -1.12
CA MET A 231 20.34 1.33 -1.83
C MET A 231 19.67 1.80 -3.12
N ILE A 232 19.06 2.98 -3.13
CA ILE A 232 18.49 3.60 -4.34
C ILE A 232 19.59 3.95 -5.34
N ASN A 233 20.71 4.52 -4.87
CA ASN A 233 21.87 4.83 -5.71
C ASN A 233 22.49 3.56 -6.31
N LYS A 234 22.59 2.49 -5.51
CA LYS A 234 23.05 1.17 -5.96
C LYS A 234 22.11 0.60 -7.03
N HIS A 235 20.80 0.66 -6.81
CA HIS A 235 19.78 0.25 -7.80
C HIS A 235 19.98 0.99 -9.12
N ASN A 236 20.03 2.31 -9.05
CA ASN A 236 20.21 3.20 -10.19
C ASN A 236 21.44 2.84 -11.03
N GLN A 237 22.57 2.57 -10.38
CA GLN A 237 23.78 2.14 -11.08
C GLN A 237 23.59 0.72 -11.67
N TYR A 238 23.07 -0.20 -10.87
CA TYR A 238 22.96 -1.61 -11.23
C TYR A 238 22.09 -1.84 -12.48
N ILE A 239 20.93 -1.19 -12.59
CA ILE A 239 20.04 -1.37 -13.74
C ILE A 239 20.67 -0.81 -15.03
N ARG A 240 21.45 0.27 -14.95
CA ARG A 240 22.13 0.88 -16.11
C ARG A 240 23.24 -0.02 -16.62
N ASP A 241 23.96 -0.66 -15.71
CA ASP A 241 25.07 -1.55 -16.04
C ASP A 241 24.62 -2.94 -16.50
N ASN A 242 23.49 -3.45 -15.96
CA ASN A 242 23.10 -4.86 -16.10
C ASN A 242 21.76 -5.09 -16.82
N GLY A 243 20.93 -4.05 -16.99
CA GLY A 243 19.61 -4.16 -17.63
C GLY A 243 18.60 -5.03 -16.88
N LYS A 244 18.81 -5.28 -15.59
CA LYS A 244 17.95 -6.12 -14.73
C LYS A 244 17.96 -5.63 -13.28
N ASP A 245 16.92 -5.99 -12.53
CA ASP A 245 16.79 -5.63 -11.12
C ASP A 245 17.81 -6.35 -10.23
N MET A 246 18.13 -5.72 -9.09
CA MET A 246 19.07 -6.24 -8.09
C MET A 246 18.55 -7.52 -7.43
N LEU A 247 19.47 -8.40 -7.01
CA LEU A 247 19.13 -9.65 -6.30
C LEU A 247 18.42 -9.39 -4.97
N GLU A 248 18.75 -8.30 -4.28
CA GLU A 248 18.07 -7.86 -3.07
C GLU A 248 16.57 -7.59 -3.28
N VAL A 249 16.15 -7.37 -4.52
CA VAL A 249 14.75 -7.18 -4.90
C VAL A 249 14.14 -8.48 -5.42
N THR A 250 14.81 -9.15 -6.37
CA THR A 250 14.25 -10.33 -7.07
C THR A 250 14.26 -11.59 -6.19
N GLU A 251 15.26 -11.73 -5.32
CA GLU A 251 15.40 -12.86 -4.39
C GLU A 251 14.82 -12.59 -3.00
N TRP A 252 14.28 -11.39 -2.77
CA TRP A 252 13.58 -11.10 -1.52
C TRP A 252 12.43 -12.09 -1.30
N ARG A 253 12.24 -12.52 -0.06
CA ARG A 253 11.12 -13.37 0.37
C ARG A 253 10.62 -12.84 1.70
N TRP A 254 9.30 -12.87 1.88
CA TRP A 254 8.68 -12.54 3.14
C TRP A 254 9.18 -13.45 4.26
N LYS A 255 9.42 -12.86 5.42
CA LYS A 255 9.64 -13.56 6.69
C LYS A 255 8.62 -13.00 7.66
N ASP A 256 7.92 -13.89 8.35
CA ASP A 256 6.95 -13.50 9.37
C ASP A 256 7.63 -12.65 10.45
N VAL A 257 7.08 -11.46 10.70
CA VAL A 257 7.59 -10.51 11.70
C VAL A 257 6.83 -10.64 13.03
N ASN A 258 5.76 -11.44 13.05
CA ASN A 258 4.96 -11.74 14.23
C ASN A 258 4.54 -13.22 14.23
N PRO A 259 5.51 -14.16 14.31
CA PRO A 259 5.19 -15.58 14.36
C PRO A 259 4.43 -15.89 15.65
N LYS A 260 3.18 -16.34 15.52
CA LYS A 260 2.35 -16.82 16.63
C LYS A 260 2.89 -18.10 17.24
#